data_AF-A0A399F613-F1
#
_entry.id   AF-A0A399F613-F1
#
_cell.length_a   1.000
_cell.length_b   1.000
_cell.length_c   1.000
_cell.angle_alpha   90.00
_cell.angle_beta   90.00
_cell.angle_gamma   90.00
#
_symmetry.space_group_name_H-M   'P 1'
#
loop_
_entity.id
_entity.type
_entity.pdbx_description
1 polymer ?
#
loop_
_entity_poly.entity_id
_entity_poly.type
_entity_poly.pdbx_seq_one_letter_code
_entity_poly.pdbx_strand_id
1 'polypeptide(L)'
;MEIHIREIHDPEVILQIVDLEVAIWGDPSDTIRPGTMLALLHEGGLLAGAYDQDRLVGFVFGFPTQHPQRHHSHMTGVLETHRGTPAALQLKRFQRDWCLSRGYEQVVWTFDPLRGVNARFNFHKLGITFSQYIPNCYGPMKGINTGAPSDRAYAVWELRSERAYRRIYAPQAEPELEGVPQANTVQREEPLGLELGLEVPRLLFQIPEDWGQILAADPKLALAWRDHSREFFAHYLARGYRAVEFVRHPNRYLLERER
;
A
#
# COMPACT_ATOMS: atom_id res chain seq x y z
N MET A 1 13.83 17.42 -12.70
CA MET A 1 14.38 16.26 -11.98
C MET A 1 14.09 15.04 -12.83
N GLU A 2 15.13 14.36 -13.27
CA GLU A 2 15.04 13.17 -14.12
C GLU A 2 15.34 11.95 -13.25
N ILE A 3 14.37 11.04 -13.17
CA ILE A 3 14.52 9.81 -12.39
C ILE A 3 14.75 8.67 -13.38
N HIS A 4 15.79 7.88 -13.12
CA HIS A 4 16.09 6.67 -13.87
C HIS A 4 15.87 5.45 -12.99
N ILE A 5 15.17 4.45 -13.51
CA ILE A 5 14.99 3.17 -12.83
C ILE A 5 15.93 2.15 -13.43
N ARG A 6 16.66 1.43 -12.58
CA ARG A 6 17.58 0.36 -12.99
C ARG A 6 17.42 -0.84 -12.08
N GLU A 7 17.46 -2.04 -12.68
CA GLU A 7 17.57 -3.28 -11.92
C GLU A 7 18.93 -3.33 -11.22
N ILE A 8 18.95 -3.79 -9.97
CA ILE A 8 20.15 -3.87 -9.15
C ILE A 8 20.49 -5.34 -8.95
N HIS A 9 21.68 -5.72 -9.43
CA HIS A 9 22.27 -7.04 -9.20
C HIS A 9 23.61 -6.98 -8.47
N ASP A 10 24.22 -5.79 -8.41
CA ASP A 10 25.52 -5.59 -7.79
C ASP A 10 25.41 -5.71 -6.26
N PRO A 11 26.11 -6.67 -5.63
CA PRO A 11 26.13 -6.83 -4.18
C PRO A 11 26.53 -5.55 -3.44
N GLU A 12 27.44 -4.73 -3.98
CA GLU A 12 27.89 -3.49 -3.32
C GLU A 12 26.77 -2.44 -3.26
N VAL A 13 25.93 -2.38 -4.29
CA VAL A 13 24.76 -1.51 -4.32
C VAL A 13 23.65 -2.06 -3.41
N ILE A 14 23.50 -3.38 -3.32
CA ILE A 14 22.51 -4.03 -2.44
C ILE A 14 22.78 -3.69 -0.97
N LEU A 15 24.04 -3.57 -0.55
CA LEU A 15 24.38 -3.13 0.81
C LEU A 15 23.82 -1.73 1.12
N GLN A 16 23.76 -0.84 0.14
CA GLN A 16 23.22 0.52 0.30
C GLN A 16 21.69 0.52 0.49
N ILE A 17 20.99 -0.56 0.13
CA ILE A 17 19.54 -0.68 0.31
C ILE A 17 19.19 -0.68 1.80
N VAL A 18 20.02 -1.27 2.65
CA VAL A 18 19.78 -1.29 4.10
C VAL A 18 19.76 0.13 4.68
N ASP A 19 20.75 0.96 4.32
CA ASP A 19 20.79 2.36 4.77
C ASP A 19 19.59 3.15 4.23
N LEU A 20 19.19 2.87 3.00
CA LEU A 20 18.02 3.47 2.39
C LEU A 20 16.70 3.03 3.08
N GLU A 21 16.59 1.77 3.51
CA GLU A 21 15.48 1.28 4.32
C GLU A 21 15.35 2.08 5.62
N VAL A 22 16.45 2.21 6.37
CA VAL A 22 16.47 2.99 7.62
C VAL A 22 16.06 4.44 7.36
N ALA A 23 16.57 5.06 6.31
CA ALA A 23 16.22 6.44 5.96
C ALA A 23 14.75 6.63 5.58
N ILE A 24 14.09 5.61 5.00
CA ILE A 24 12.70 5.69 4.55
C ILE A 24 11.71 5.41 5.70
N TRP A 25 11.96 4.39 6.50
CA TRP A 25 11.02 3.88 7.50
C TRP A 25 11.38 4.21 8.95
N GLY A 26 12.63 4.59 9.21
CA GLY A 26 13.09 4.99 10.55
C GLY A 26 13.20 3.83 11.55
N ASP A 27 13.31 2.59 11.08
CA ASP A 27 13.51 1.41 11.95
C ASP A 27 14.78 0.65 11.55
N PRO A 28 15.93 0.89 12.20
CA PRO A 28 17.16 0.16 11.92
C PRO A 28 17.12 -1.30 12.36
N SER A 29 16.15 -1.70 13.20
CA SER A 29 16.02 -3.08 13.69
C SER A 29 15.19 -3.99 12.78
N ASP A 30 14.51 -3.42 11.78
CA ASP A 30 13.63 -4.13 10.85
C ASP A 30 14.05 -3.84 9.40
N THR A 31 15.28 -4.24 9.07
CA THR A 31 15.83 -4.17 7.71
C THR A 31 16.04 -5.57 7.13
N ILE A 32 15.95 -5.68 5.82
CA ILE A 32 16.24 -6.95 5.14
C ILE A 32 17.75 -7.18 5.18
N ARG A 33 18.15 -8.35 5.69
CA ARG A 33 19.56 -8.77 5.62
C ARG A 33 20.01 -8.85 4.15
N PRO A 34 21.11 -8.20 3.75
CA PRO A 34 21.58 -8.21 2.35
C PRO A 34 21.75 -9.63 1.78
N GLY A 35 22.26 -10.57 2.56
CA GLY A 35 22.41 -11.97 2.13
C GLY A 35 21.07 -12.66 1.82
N THR A 36 20.00 -12.34 2.56
CA THR A 36 18.65 -12.82 2.27
C THR A 36 18.10 -12.18 0.99
N MET A 37 18.32 -10.87 0.81
CA MET A 37 17.94 -10.17 -0.42
C MET A 37 18.61 -10.80 -1.64
N LEU A 38 19.94 -10.99 -1.59
CA LEU A 38 20.72 -11.64 -2.64
C LEU A 38 20.20 -13.04 -2.97
N ALA A 39 19.94 -13.88 -1.96
CA ALA A 39 19.39 -15.21 -2.16
C ALA A 39 18.04 -15.15 -2.91
N LEU A 40 17.14 -14.24 -2.53
CA LEU A 40 15.86 -14.07 -3.20
C LEU A 40 16.02 -13.57 -4.65
N LEU A 41 17.00 -12.70 -4.92
CA LEU A 41 17.31 -12.25 -6.28
C LEU A 41 17.83 -13.40 -7.16
N HIS A 42 18.67 -14.30 -6.61
CA HIS A 42 19.10 -15.50 -7.31
C HIS A 42 17.94 -16.45 -7.65
N GLU A 43 16.93 -16.51 -6.78
CA GLU A 43 15.72 -17.32 -6.96
C GLU A 43 14.63 -16.60 -7.78
N GLY A 44 14.98 -15.55 -8.52
CA GLY A 44 14.07 -14.86 -9.43
C GLY A 44 13.28 -13.71 -8.82
N GLY A 45 13.80 -13.11 -7.74
CA GLY A 45 13.31 -11.85 -7.18
C GLY A 45 13.71 -10.63 -8.03
N LEU A 46 13.06 -9.51 -7.73
CA LEU A 46 13.33 -8.20 -8.30
C LEU A 46 13.87 -7.27 -7.22
N LEU A 47 14.98 -6.60 -7.51
CA LEU A 47 15.38 -5.36 -6.86
C LEU A 47 15.64 -4.32 -7.96
N ALA A 48 15.00 -3.17 -7.86
CA ALA A 48 15.29 -2.03 -8.72
C ALA A 48 15.39 -0.73 -7.91
N GLY A 49 16.34 0.12 -8.29
CA GLY A 49 16.58 1.41 -7.68
C GLY A 49 16.05 2.56 -8.54
N ALA A 50 15.59 3.61 -7.87
CA ALA A 50 15.32 4.91 -8.46
C ALA A 50 16.53 5.81 -8.23
N TYR A 51 17.07 6.37 -9.30
CA TYR A 51 18.24 7.22 -9.28
C TYR A 51 17.88 8.63 -9.71
N ASP A 52 18.20 9.63 -8.89
CA ASP A 52 18.29 11.03 -9.30
C ASP A 52 19.76 11.33 -9.58
N GLN A 53 20.10 11.49 -10.86
CA GLN A 53 21.49 11.40 -11.34
C GLN A 53 22.13 10.07 -10.93
N ASP A 54 23.19 10.09 -10.13
CA ASP A 54 23.87 8.89 -9.61
C ASP A 54 23.44 8.52 -8.19
N ARG A 55 22.57 9.33 -7.57
CA ARG A 55 22.12 9.09 -6.19
C ARG A 55 20.94 8.13 -6.18
N LEU A 56 21.07 7.04 -5.44
CA LEU A 56 19.96 6.14 -5.14
C LEU A 56 18.99 6.82 -4.14
N VAL A 57 17.75 7.04 -4.56
CA VAL A 57 16.73 7.82 -3.82
C VAL A 57 15.48 7.03 -3.49
N GLY A 58 15.39 5.78 -3.95
CA GLY A 58 14.29 4.88 -3.65
C GLY A 58 14.53 3.52 -4.28
N PHE A 59 13.69 2.55 -3.93
CA PHE A 59 13.79 1.21 -4.48
C PHE A 59 12.45 0.47 -4.45
N VAL A 60 12.38 -0.61 -5.21
CA VAL A 60 11.35 -1.64 -5.12
C VAL A 60 12.03 -3.00 -4.99
N PHE A 61 11.60 -3.77 -3.99
CA PHE A 61 12.02 -5.15 -3.78
C PHE A 61 10.81 -6.06 -3.76
N GLY A 62 10.90 -7.19 -4.47
CA GLY A 62 9.87 -8.22 -4.46
C GLY A 62 10.36 -9.57 -4.94
N PHE A 63 9.53 -10.60 -4.78
CA PHE A 63 9.92 -11.98 -5.02
C PHE A 63 8.76 -12.87 -5.46
N PRO A 64 9.04 -14.05 -6.07
CA PRO A 64 8.02 -15.03 -6.44
C PRO A 64 7.20 -15.51 -5.24
N THR A 65 5.97 -15.97 -5.49
CA THR A 65 5.13 -16.58 -4.45
C THR A 65 4.85 -18.04 -4.76
N GLN A 66 4.23 -18.75 -3.83
CA GLN A 66 3.69 -20.10 -4.06
C GLN A 66 2.66 -20.16 -5.21
N HIS A 67 2.13 -19.02 -5.65
CA HIS A 67 1.26 -18.92 -6.82
C HIS A 67 2.09 -18.43 -8.01
N PRO A 68 2.31 -19.24 -9.06
CA PRO A 68 3.24 -18.92 -10.15
C PRO A 68 2.96 -17.59 -10.88
N GLN A 69 1.71 -17.15 -10.92
CA GLN A 69 1.31 -15.91 -11.60
C GLN A 69 1.35 -14.67 -10.68
N ARG A 70 1.71 -14.82 -9.40
CA ARG A 70 1.75 -13.73 -8.42
C ARG A 70 3.18 -13.42 -8.00
N HIS A 71 3.51 -12.14 -8.05
CA HIS A 71 4.74 -11.59 -7.51
C HIS A 71 4.45 -10.79 -6.23
N HIS A 72 5.18 -11.04 -5.15
CA HIS A 72 5.03 -10.29 -3.91
C HIS A 72 5.89 -9.02 -3.95
N SER A 73 5.28 -7.85 -3.81
CA SER A 73 5.98 -6.56 -3.71
C SER A 73 6.27 -6.25 -2.25
N HIS A 74 7.37 -6.80 -1.73
CA HIS A 74 7.69 -6.74 -0.31
C HIS A 74 7.91 -5.32 0.20
N MET A 75 8.76 -4.55 -0.48
CA MET A 75 9.07 -3.17 -0.09
C MET A 75 9.09 -2.26 -1.30
N THR A 76 8.57 -1.05 -1.13
CA THR A 76 8.74 0.04 -2.09
C THR A 76 8.73 1.34 -1.32
N GLY A 77 9.77 2.14 -1.52
CA GLY A 77 9.91 3.40 -0.81
C GLY A 77 10.81 4.36 -1.55
N VAL A 78 10.63 5.64 -1.26
CA VAL A 78 11.50 6.73 -1.70
C VAL A 78 11.84 7.58 -0.49
N LEU A 79 13.02 8.20 -0.53
CA LEU A 79 13.43 9.18 0.47
C LEU A 79 12.36 10.27 0.63
N GLU A 80 12.27 10.82 1.84
CA GLU A 80 11.28 11.87 2.15
C GLU A 80 11.37 13.07 1.19
N THR A 81 12.59 13.48 0.85
CA THR A 81 12.87 14.57 -0.11
C THR A 81 12.39 14.28 -1.53
N HIS A 82 12.08 13.02 -1.85
CA HIS A 82 11.61 12.57 -3.16
C HIS A 82 10.15 12.12 -3.13
N ARG A 83 9.44 12.31 -2.02
CA ARG A 83 7.98 12.12 -1.97
C ARG A 83 7.30 13.17 -2.84
N GLY A 84 6.19 12.79 -3.48
CA GLY A 84 5.48 13.66 -4.42
C GLY A 84 6.14 13.78 -5.81
N THR A 85 7.33 13.21 -5.98
CA THR A 85 7.99 13.13 -7.29
C THR A 85 7.52 11.89 -8.08
N PRO A 86 7.87 11.78 -9.38
CA PRO A 86 7.54 10.59 -10.18
C PRO A 86 8.21 9.29 -9.72
N ALA A 87 9.21 9.32 -8.83
CA ALA A 87 10.07 8.17 -8.51
C ALA A 87 9.30 6.91 -8.09
N ALA A 88 8.37 7.01 -7.13
CA ALA A 88 7.59 5.86 -6.68
C ALA A 88 6.71 5.25 -7.78
N LEU A 89 6.12 6.10 -8.63
CA LEU A 89 5.32 5.63 -9.77
C LEU A 89 6.19 4.96 -10.83
N GLN A 90 7.37 5.51 -11.12
CA GLN A 90 8.30 4.90 -12.06
C GLN A 90 8.83 3.55 -11.57
N LEU A 91 9.15 3.41 -10.29
CA LEU A 91 9.51 2.12 -9.67
C LEU A 91 8.41 1.08 -9.88
N LYS A 92 7.15 1.44 -9.63
CA LYS A 92 6.03 0.51 -9.82
C LYS A 92 5.75 0.21 -11.29
N ARG A 93 5.93 1.16 -12.21
CA ARG A 93 5.87 0.92 -13.66
C ARG A 93 6.94 -0.08 -14.09
N PHE A 94 8.18 0.12 -13.65
CA PHE A 94 9.28 -0.81 -13.90
C PHE A 94 8.95 -2.21 -13.37
N GLN A 95 8.49 -2.32 -12.11
CA GLN A 95 8.07 -3.59 -11.54
C GLN A 95 6.96 -4.26 -12.35
N ARG A 96 5.95 -3.51 -12.81
CA ARG A 96 4.87 -4.05 -13.63
C ARG A 96 5.41 -4.65 -14.93
N ASP A 97 6.24 -3.91 -15.65
CA ASP A 97 6.76 -4.36 -16.95
C ASP A 97 7.72 -5.55 -16.77
N TRP A 98 8.56 -5.51 -15.73
CA TRP A 98 9.39 -6.63 -15.31
C TRP A 98 8.55 -7.87 -14.99
N CYS A 99 7.45 -7.70 -14.23
CA CYS A 99 6.56 -8.80 -13.85
C CYS A 99 5.87 -9.42 -15.08
N LEU A 100 5.28 -8.58 -15.93
CA LEU A 100 4.59 -9.02 -17.14
C LEU A 100 5.53 -9.75 -18.11
N SER A 101 6.78 -9.30 -18.22
CA SER A 101 7.80 -9.95 -19.06
C SER A 101 8.17 -11.36 -18.59
N ARG A 102 7.87 -11.70 -17.33
CA ARG A 102 8.19 -12.99 -16.69
C ARG A 102 6.95 -13.85 -16.42
N GLY A 103 5.81 -13.48 -16.99
CA GLY A 103 4.57 -14.25 -16.87
C GLY A 103 3.78 -14.02 -15.58
N TYR A 104 4.18 -13.08 -14.73
CA TYR A 104 3.35 -12.66 -13.61
C TYR A 104 2.19 -11.80 -14.11
N GLU A 105 0.99 -12.11 -13.65
CA GLU A 105 -0.23 -11.37 -13.99
C GLU A 105 -0.69 -10.46 -12.85
N GLN A 106 -0.22 -10.76 -11.63
CA GLN A 106 -0.63 -10.08 -10.41
C GLN A 106 0.59 -9.68 -9.58
N VAL A 107 0.54 -8.50 -8.97
CA VAL A 107 1.44 -8.10 -7.89
C VAL A 107 0.64 -7.92 -6.61
N VAL A 108 1.12 -8.49 -5.51
CA VAL A 108 0.43 -8.50 -4.22
C VAL A 108 1.32 -7.97 -3.10
N TRP A 109 0.74 -7.25 -2.15
CA TRP A 109 1.44 -6.77 -0.95
C TRP A 109 0.45 -6.38 0.13
N THR A 110 0.95 -6.09 1.32
CA THR A 110 0.15 -5.54 2.41
C THR A 110 0.47 -4.08 2.67
N PHE A 111 -0.52 -3.28 3.07
CA PHE A 111 -0.29 -1.91 3.56
C PHE A 111 -1.22 -1.59 4.73
N ASP A 112 -0.90 -0.57 5.53
CA ASP A 112 -1.78 -0.10 6.61
C ASP A 112 -3.01 0.61 6.01
N PRO A 113 -4.24 0.09 6.19
CA PRO A 113 -5.42 0.70 5.62
C PRO A 113 -5.76 2.07 6.25
N LEU A 114 -5.20 2.42 7.40
CA LEU A 114 -5.42 3.76 7.98
C LEU A 114 -4.45 4.81 7.41
N ARG A 115 -3.44 4.42 6.63
CA ARG A 115 -2.54 5.38 5.96
C ARG A 115 -3.13 5.86 4.64
N GLY A 116 -3.91 6.94 4.70
CA GLY A 116 -4.56 7.55 3.54
C GLY A 116 -3.61 7.93 2.38
N VAL A 117 -2.38 8.36 2.67
CA VAL A 117 -1.38 8.67 1.63
C VAL A 117 -1.01 7.42 0.81
N ASN A 118 -0.80 6.28 1.48
CA ASN A 118 -0.50 5.00 0.83
C ASN A 118 -1.72 4.48 0.07
N ALA A 119 -2.91 4.57 0.68
CA ALA A 119 -4.16 4.21 0.04
C ALA A 119 -4.34 5.00 -1.27
N ARG A 120 -4.23 6.33 -1.23
CA ARG A 120 -4.34 7.18 -2.42
C ARG A 120 -3.37 6.76 -3.51
N PHE A 121 -2.09 6.56 -3.19
CA PHE A 121 -1.12 6.12 -4.19
C PHE A 121 -1.51 4.77 -4.81
N ASN A 122 -1.81 3.78 -3.97
CA ASN A 122 -2.14 2.42 -4.44
C ASN A 122 -3.41 2.41 -5.32
N PHE A 123 -4.47 3.10 -4.91
CA PHE A 123 -5.72 3.13 -5.66
C PHE A 123 -5.65 4.04 -6.90
N HIS A 124 -5.13 5.27 -6.78
CA HIS A 124 -5.17 6.25 -7.87
C HIS A 124 -4.07 6.07 -8.91
N LYS A 125 -2.89 5.59 -8.51
CA LYS A 125 -1.75 5.44 -9.42
C LYS A 125 -1.60 4.02 -9.96
N LEU A 126 -1.97 3.02 -9.16
CA LEU A 126 -1.81 1.61 -9.54
C LEU A 126 -3.15 0.96 -9.88
N GLY A 127 -4.25 1.38 -9.26
CA GLY A 127 -5.55 0.76 -9.50
C GLY A 127 -5.72 -0.56 -8.77
N ILE A 128 -5.08 -0.72 -7.61
CA ILE A 128 -5.29 -1.91 -6.77
C ILE A 128 -6.77 -2.07 -6.37
N THR A 129 -7.08 -3.26 -5.89
CA THR A 129 -8.22 -3.50 -5.00
C THR A 129 -7.77 -4.31 -3.79
N PHE A 130 -8.59 -4.42 -2.75
CA PHE A 130 -8.39 -5.44 -1.73
C PHE A 130 -9.72 -5.99 -1.21
N SER A 131 -9.74 -7.28 -0.91
CA SER A 131 -10.87 -8.00 -0.31
C SER A 131 -10.46 -8.83 0.91
N GLN A 132 -9.23 -8.66 1.38
CA GLN A 132 -8.70 -9.37 2.55
C GLN A 132 -8.04 -8.38 3.51
N TYR A 133 -8.38 -8.53 4.79
CA TYR A 133 -7.85 -7.78 5.91
C TYR A 133 -7.19 -8.75 6.88
N ILE A 134 -6.00 -8.41 7.36
CA ILE A 134 -5.16 -9.27 8.20
C ILE A 134 -4.89 -8.51 9.51
N PRO A 135 -5.57 -8.86 10.61
CA PRO A 135 -5.32 -8.27 11.92
C PRO A 135 -3.90 -8.57 12.41
N ASN A 136 -3.23 -7.56 12.99
CA ASN A 136 -1.90 -7.68 13.61
C ASN A 136 -0.89 -8.50 12.78
N CYS A 137 -0.83 -8.25 11.48
CA CYS A 137 -0.14 -9.06 10.47
C CYS A 137 1.34 -9.32 10.76
N TYR A 138 2.02 -8.35 11.38
CA TYR A 138 3.45 -8.39 11.65
C TYR A 138 3.78 -8.38 13.15
N GLY A 139 2.78 -8.46 14.04
CA GLY A 139 2.98 -8.23 15.47
C GLY A 139 3.41 -6.78 15.78
N PRO A 140 4.14 -6.56 16.89
CA PRO A 140 4.66 -5.24 17.26
C PRO A 140 5.65 -4.71 16.21
N MET A 141 5.46 -3.46 15.79
CA MET A 141 6.35 -2.77 14.83
C MET A 141 6.90 -1.48 15.44
N LYS A 142 8.04 -1.00 14.93
CA LYS A 142 8.61 0.31 15.30
C LYS A 142 8.61 1.28 14.12
N GLY A 143 9.40 2.35 14.23
CA GLY A 143 9.49 3.42 13.23
C GLY A 143 8.14 4.10 13.01
N ILE A 144 7.82 4.39 11.75
CA ILE A 144 6.56 5.06 11.40
C ILE A 144 5.31 4.27 11.85
N ASN A 145 5.40 2.95 12.03
CA ASN A 145 4.28 2.07 12.37
C ASN A 145 4.12 1.80 13.88
N THR A 146 4.90 2.48 14.72
CA THR A 146 4.77 2.38 16.18
C THR A 146 3.41 2.89 16.64
N GLY A 147 2.82 2.25 17.67
CA GLY A 147 1.70 2.82 18.43
C GLY A 147 0.34 2.12 18.23
N ALA A 148 0.22 1.19 17.28
CA ALA A 148 -0.99 0.38 17.12
C ALA A 148 -0.66 -1.03 16.57
N PRO A 149 -1.56 -2.03 16.75
CA PRO A 149 -1.46 -3.31 16.08
C PRO A 149 -1.25 -3.18 14.56
N SER A 150 -0.45 -4.07 13.99
CA SER A 150 0.01 -4.01 12.60
C SER A 150 -1.01 -4.57 11.61
N ASP A 151 -2.26 -4.13 11.70
CA ASP A 151 -3.29 -4.59 10.78
C ASP A 151 -2.99 -4.15 9.33
N ARG A 152 -3.35 -5.01 8.37
CA ARG A 152 -3.00 -4.85 6.96
C ARG A 152 -4.15 -5.16 6.02
N ALA A 153 -4.30 -4.33 4.99
CA ALA A 153 -5.07 -4.66 3.79
C ALA A 153 -4.18 -5.40 2.80
N TYR A 154 -4.63 -6.55 2.29
CA TYR A 154 -3.93 -7.33 1.28
C TYR A 154 -4.29 -6.81 -0.12
N ALA A 155 -3.43 -5.95 -0.65
CA ALA A 155 -3.59 -5.34 -1.96
C ALA A 155 -3.33 -6.34 -3.08
N VAL A 156 -4.20 -6.31 -4.09
CA VAL A 156 -4.04 -7.03 -5.34
C VAL A 156 -3.98 -6.04 -6.49
N TRP A 157 -2.91 -6.10 -7.27
CA TRP A 157 -2.71 -5.31 -8.48
C TRP A 157 -2.76 -6.21 -9.72
N GLU A 158 -3.90 -6.16 -10.42
CA GLU A 158 -4.14 -6.89 -11.65
C GLU A 158 -3.43 -6.20 -12.83
N LEU A 159 -2.24 -6.68 -13.20
CA LEU A 159 -1.30 -5.94 -14.07
C LEU A 159 -1.83 -5.74 -15.50
N ARG A 160 -2.60 -6.69 -16.01
CA ARG A 160 -3.22 -6.67 -17.35
C ARG A 160 -4.59 -5.99 -17.38
N SER A 161 -5.15 -5.65 -16.22
CA SER A 161 -6.49 -5.06 -16.17
C SER A 161 -6.51 -3.68 -16.84
N GLU A 162 -7.66 -3.37 -17.47
CA GLU A 162 -7.92 -2.03 -18.00
C GLU A 162 -7.82 -0.97 -16.89
N ARG A 163 -8.26 -1.30 -15.68
CA ARG A 163 -8.15 -0.44 -14.50
C ARG A 163 -6.70 -0.04 -14.23
N ALA A 164 -5.78 -1.01 -14.16
CA ALA A 164 -4.36 -0.74 -13.92
C ALA A 164 -3.78 0.13 -15.04
N TYR A 165 -4.06 -0.20 -16.31
CA TYR A 165 -3.59 0.59 -17.45
C TYR A 165 -4.05 2.05 -17.36
N ARG A 166 -5.36 2.29 -17.14
CA ARG A 166 -5.92 3.63 -17.02
C ARG A 166 -5.30 4.40 -15.85
N ARG A 167 -5.17 3.80 -14.67
CA ARG A 167 -4.60 4.47 -13.49
C ARG A 167 -3.14 4.90 -13.68
N ILE A 168 -2.36 4.12 -14.44
CA ILE A 168 -0.96 4.42 -14.71
C ILE A 168 -0.80 5.49 -15.80
N TYR A 169 -1.55 5.42 -16.90
CA TYR A 169 -1.28 6.18 -18.13
C TYR A 169 -2.36 7.19 -18.53
N ALA A 170 -3.58 7.07 -18.01
CA ALA A 170 -4.71 7.94 -18.35
C ALA A 170 -5.49 8.31 -17.08
N PRO A 171 -4.99 9.28 -16.27
CA PRO A 171 -5.61 9.67 -15.01
C PRO A 171 -7.10 9.93 -15.17
N GLN A 172 -7.91 9.23 -14.37
CA GLN A 172 -9.36 9.37 -14.40
C GLN A 172 -9.84 10.45 -13.44
N ALA A 173 -11.03 10.99 -13.72
CA ALA A 173 -11.75 11.83 -12.78
C ALA A 173 -12.02 11.08 -11.46
N GLU A 174 -12.28 11.84 -10.40
CA GLU A 174 -12.73 11.27 -9.13
C GLU A 174 -14.07 10.56 -9.31
N PRO A 175 -14.32 9.44 -8.60
CA PRO A 175 -15.59 8.74 -8.71
C PRO A 175 -16.75 9.61 -8.23
N GLU A 176 -17.91 9.46 -8.86
CA GLU A 176 -19.15 10.02 -8.35
C GLU A 176 -19.59 9.24 -7.10
N LEU A 177 -19.82 9.99 -6.02
CA LEU A 177 -20.18 9.48 -4.69
C LEU A 177 -21.59 9.89 -4.26
N GLU A 178 -22.32 10.62 -5.10
CA GLU A 178 -23.68 11.04 -4.78
C GLU A 178 -24.57 9.81 -4.50
N GLY A 179 -25.30 9.86 -3.39
CA GLY A 179 -26.16 8.76 -2.94
C GLY A 179 -25.44 7.53 -2.38
N VAL A 180 -24.10 7.50 -2.33
CA VAL A 180 -23.37 6.38 -1.70
C VAL A 180 -23.38 6.55 -0.18
N PRO A 181 -23.99 5.64 0.59
CA PRO A 181 -24.08 5.78 2.05
C PRO A 181 -22.71 5.58 2.71
N GLN A 182 -22.50 6.30 3.81
CA GLN A 182 -21.33 6.13 4.66
C GLN A 182 -21.65 5.12 5.78
N ALA A 183 -20.78 4.12 5.94
CA ALA A 183 -20.94 3.02 6.89
C ALA A 183 -20.36 3.33 8.28
N ASN A 184 -19.87 4.54 8.51
CA ASN A 184 -19.38 4.96 9.81
C ASN A 184 -19.59 6.45 10.09
N THR A 185 -19.73 6.80 11.36
CA THR A 185 -19.81 8.18 11.84
C THR A 185 -18.46 8.60 12.39
N VAL A 186 -17.91 9.67 11.84
CA VAL A 186 -16.64 10.24 12.27
C VAL A 186 -16.85 11.71 12.61
N GLN A 187 -16.39 12.12 13.79
CA GLN A 187 -16.47 13.51 14.23
C GLN A 187 -15.16 13.91 14.89
N ARG A 188 -14.54 15.01 14.43
CA ARG A 188 -13.28 15.53 14.98
C ARG A 188 -12.19 14.45 15.11
N GLU A 189 -11.97 13.67 14.04
CA GLU A 189 -11.03 12.53 14.01
C GLU A 189 -11.39 11.36 14.94
N GLU A 190 -12.56 11.33 15.58
CA GLU A 190 -12.99 10.21 16.42
C GLU A 190 -13.97 9.28 15.68
N PRO A 191 -13.76 7.95 15.72
CA PRO A 191 -14.68 6.98 15.14
C PRO A 191 -15.82 6.68 16.13
N LEU A 192 -16.99 7.27 15.91
CA LEU A 192 -18.10 7.24 16.88
C LEU A 192 -19.06 6.06 16.73
N GLY A 193 -19.16 5.47 15.53
CA GLY A 193 -20.08 4.36 15.31
C GLY A 193 -19.99 3.75 13.92
N LEU A 194 -20.39 2.47 13.83
CA LEU A 194 -20.48 1.71 12.60
C LEU A 194 -21.94 1.43 12.26
N GLU A 195 -22.28 1.53 10.99
CA GLU A 195 -23.52 1.00 10.43
C GLU A 195 -23.15 -0.27 9.64
N LEU A 196 -23.44 -1.44 10.22
CA LEU A 196 -23.12 -2.75 9.66
C LEU A 196 -24.32 -3.42 8.97
N GLY A 197 -25.50 -2.77 8.99
CA GLY A 197 -26.72 -3.26 8.38
C GLY A 197 -26.85 -2.96 6.89
N LEU A 198 -25.94 -2.19 6.27
CA LEU A 198 -26.11 -1.76 4.88
C LEU A 198 -26.07 -2.93 3.88
N GLU A 199 -27.11 -3.00 3.05
CA GLU A 199 -27.25 -3.94 1.92
C GLU A 199 -27.35 -3.19 0.60
N VAL A 200 -26.28 -2.46 0.28
CA VAL A 200 -26.20 -1.59 -0.89
C VAL A 200 -25.06 -2.05 -1.81
N PRO A 201 -25.11 -1.77 -3.12
CA PRO A 201 -24.04 -2.16 -4.03
C PRO A 201 -22.71 -1.46 -3.72
N ARG A 202 -22.76 -0.25 -3.17
CA ARG A 202 -21.62 0.63 -2.88
C ARG A 202 -21.77 1.28 -1.52
N LEU A 203 -20.69 1.36 -0.75
CA LEU A 203 -20.65 2.09 0.51
C LEU A 203 -19.30 2.78 0.72
N LEU A 204 -19.29 3.78 1.59
CA LEU A 204 -18.11 4.53 2.00
C LEU A 204 -17.68 4.18 3.42
N PHE A 205 -16.37 4.17 3.67
CA PHE A 205 -15.80 4.07 5.01
C PHE A 205 -14.74 5.14 5.21
N GLN A 206 -14.98 6.04 6.15
CA GLN A 206 -14.08 7.13 6.48
C GLN A 206 -12.98 6.67 7.44
N ILE A 207 -11.75 7.09 7.17
CA ILE A 207 -10.57 6.90 8.02
C ILE A 207 -10.03 8.28 8.47
N PRO A 208 -9.04 8.33 9.38
CA PRO A 208 -8.40 9.58 9.76
C PRO A 208 -7.81 10.37 8.59
N GLU A 209 -7.72 11.69 8.76
CA GLU A 209 -6.97 12.55 7.84
C GLU A 209 -5.46 12.35 8.00
N ASP A 210 -4.98 12.27 9.24
CA ASP A 210 -3.56 12.04 9.58
C ASP A 210 -3.38 10.93 10.63
N TRP A 211 -3.37 9.69 10.14
CA TRP A 211 -3.07 8.52 10.96
C TRP A 211 -1.68 8.56 11.62
N GLY A 212 -0.69 9.18 10.97
CA GLY A 212 0.66 9.28 11.51
C GLY A 212 0.70 10.16 12.76
N GLN A 213 -0.01 11.30 12.72
CA GLN A 213 -0.16 12.18 13.86
C GLN A 213 -0.89 11.50 15.02
N ILE A 214 -1.98 10.77 14.74
CA ILE A 214 -2.73 10.03 15.78
C ILE A 214 -1.84 8.98 16.45
N LEU A 215 -1.10 8.18 15.68
CA LEU A 215 -0.16 7.20 16.23
C LEU A 215 0.87 7.81 17.18
N ALA A 216 1.36 9.01 16.87
CA ALA A 216 2.38 9.69 17.66
C ALA A 216 1.82 10.40 18.90
N ALA A 217 0.61 10.95 18.82
CA ALA A 217 0.07 11.86 19.82
C ALA A 217 -0.98 11.24 20.74
N ASP A 218 -1.76 10.25 20.27
CA ASP A 218 -2.88 9.69 21.02
C ASP A 218 -3.00 8.16 20.83
N PRO A 219 -2.31 7.37 21.66
CA PRO A 219 -2.38 5.91 21.61
C PRO A 219 -3.79 5.35 21.85
N LYS A 220 -4.64 6.05 22.61
CA LYS A 220 -6.01 5.59 22.87
C LYS A 220 -6.87 5.75 21.63
N LEU A 221 -6.79 6.92 20.99
CA LEU A 221 -7.47 7.16 19.71
C LEU A 221 -6.93 6.23 18.61
N ALA A 222 -5.63 5.97 18.59
CA ALA A 222 -5.03 5.01 17.68
C ALA A 222 -5.64 3.61 17.84
N LEU A 223 -5.75 3.12 19.08
CA LEU A 223 -6.37 1.82 19.34
C LEU A 223 -7.85 1.81 18.95
N ALA A 224 -8.60 2.86 19.29
CA ALA A 224 -10.01 2.99 18.92
C ALA A 224 -10.22 2.90 17.39
N TRP A 225 -9.39 3.61 16.61
CA TRP A 225 -9.41 3.51 15.14
C TRP A 225 -9.04 2.13 14.62
N ARG A 226 -8.08 1.47 15.28
CA ARG A 226 -7.65 0.14 14.87
C ARG A 226 -8.76 -0.87 15.07
N ASP A 227 -9.44 -0.84 16.20
CA ASP A 227 -10.57 -1.74 16.47
C ASP A 227 -11.77 -1.41 15.58
N HIS A 228 -12.07 -0.12 15.37
CA HIS A 228 -13.15 0.33 14.49
C HIS A 228 -12.96 -0.11 13.04
N SER A 229 -11.75 0.07 12.49
CA SER A 229 -11.45 -0.37 11.12
C SER A 229 -11.42 -1.90 11.00
N ARG A 230 -10.92 -2.62 12.02
CA ARG A 230 -10.93 -4.08 12.05
C ARG A 230 -12.36 -4.62 11.99
N GLU A 231 -13.26 -4.10 12.82
CA GLU A 231 -14.66 -4.51 12.83
C GLU A 231 -15.33 -4.25 11.48
N PHE A 232 -15.17 -3.04 10.93
CA PHE A 232 -15.70 -2.67 9.62
C PHE A 232 -15.22 -3.59 8.49
N PHE A 233 -13.90 -3.74 8.33
CA PHE A 233 -13.33 -4.53 7.24
C PHE A 233 -13.61 -6.02 7.41
N ALA A 234 -13.53 -6.57 8.62
CA ALA A 234 -13.88 -7.96 8.86
C ALA A 234 -15.35 -8.24 8.48
N HIS A 235 -16.26 -7.33 8.86
CA HIS A 235 -17.68 -7.47 8.57
C HIS A 235 -17.98 -7.40 7.06
N TYR A 236 -17.59 -6.30 6.40
CA TYR A 236 -18.01 -6.06 5.02
C TYR A 236 -17.26 -6.91 4.00
N LEU A 237 -15.96 -7.17 4.20
CA LEU A 237 -15.20 -8.02 3.28
C LEU A 237 -15.71 -9.48 3.32
N ALA A 238 -16.12 -9.98 4.50
CA ALA A 238 -16.75 -11.31 4.61
C ALA A 238 -18.10 -11.40 3.89
N ARG A 239 -18.77 -10.26 3.65
CA ARG A 239 -20.03 -10.16 2.90
C ARG A 239 -19.83 -9.95 1.39
N GLY A 240 -18.61 -10.17 0.89
CA GLY A 240 -18.27 -10.05 -0.53
C GLY A 240 -18.03 -8.62 -1.00
N TYR A 241 -17.84 -7.67 -0.09
CA TYR A 241 -17.37 -6.34 -0.48
C TYR A 241 -15.87 -6.35 -0.77
N ARG A 242 -15.47 -5.49 -1.68
CA ARG A 242 -14.09 -5.23 -2.08
C ARG A 242 -13.85 -3.73 -2.04
N ALA A 243 -12.77 -3.29 -1.43
CA ALA A 243 -12.32 -1.91 -1.54
C ALA A 243 -11.79 -1.69 -2.96
N VAL A 244 -12.43 -0.77 -3.68
CA VAL A 244 -12.17 -0.51 -5.10
C VAL A 244 -11.68 0.91 -5.37
N GLU A 245 -11.87 1.84 -4.45
CA GLU A 245 -11.38 3.21 -4.61
C GLU A 245 -11.06 3.87 -3.28
N PHE A 246 -10.24 4.92 -3.34
CA PHE A 246 -9.96 5.80 -2.20
C PHE A 246 -10.21 7.25 -2.62
N VAL A 247 -10.90 8.03 -1.80
CA VAL A 247 -11.18 9.45 -2.05
C VAL A 247 -10.66 10.28 -0.89
N ARG A 248 -10.34 11.55 -1.15
CA ARG A 248 -9.83 12.47 -0.11
C ARG A 248 -10.83 13.59 0.15
N HIS A 249 -10.62 14.25 1.28
CA HIS A 249 -11.41 15.41 1.71
C HIS A 249 -12.91 15.10 1.87
N PRO A 250 -13.30 14.20 2.80
CA PRO A 250 -12.43 13.44 3.71
C PRO A 250 -11.91 12.11 3.13
N ASN A 251 -10.86 11.57 3.76
CA ASN A 251 -10.24 10.28 3.47
C ASN A 251 -11.25 9.13 3.63
N ARG A 252 -11.69 8.54 2.52
CA ARG A 252 -12.68 7.46 2.51
C ARG A 252 -12.30 6.36 1.54
N TYR A 253 -12.54 5.12 1.95
CA TYR A 253 -12.60 3.98 1.03
C TYR A 253 -14.00 3.89 0.43
N LEU A 254 -14.05 3.58 -0.87
CA LEU A 254 -15.25 3.09 -1.55
C LEU A 254 -15.16 1.58 -1.65
N LEU A 255 -16.16 0.89 -1.11
CA LEU A 255 -16.31 -0.55 -1.23
C LEU A 255 -17.47 -0.86 -2.16
N GLU A 256 -17.28 -1.90 -2.97
CA GLU A 256 -18.27 -2.45 -3.90
C GLU A 256 -18.52 -3.91 -3.57
N ARG A 257 -19.78 -4.32 -3.56
CA ARG A 257 -20.15 -5.73 -3.40
C ARG A 257 -20.03 -6.44 -4.74
N GLU A 258 -19.22 -7.50 -4.77
CA GLU A 258 -19.16 -8.38 -5.95
C GLU A 258 -20.56 -8.99 -6.18
N ARG A 259 -21.03 -8.93 -7.44
CA ARG A 259 -22.34 -9.48 -7.83
C ARG A 259 -22.33 -11.00 -7.77
#